data_AF-A0A2I0V6Z7-F1
#
_entry.id   AF-A0A2I0V6Z7-F1
#
_cell.length_a   1.000
_cell.length_b   1.000
_cell.length_c   1.000
_cell.angle_alpha   90.00
_cell.angle_beta   90.00
_cell.angle_gamma   90.00
#
_symmetry.space_group_name_H-M   'P 1'
#
loop_
_entity.id
_entity.type
_entity.pdbx_description
1 polymer ?
#
loop_
_entity_poly.entity_id
_entity_poly.type
_entity_poly.pdbx_seq_one_letter_code
_entity_poly.pdbx_strand_id
1 'polypeptide(L)' 'MEIDNNVERKDVEELIREMMTGEKKGNEIRKKAMEWKESAIKATGPDGASLVNLEKMINEVLLGNKAVH' A
#
# COMPACT_ATOMS: atom_id res chain seq x y z
N MET A 1 0.05 2.25 12.85
CA MET A 1 0.27 1.35 14.00
C MET A 1 1.33 0.39 13.54
N GLU A 2 2.43 0.33 14.26
CA GLU A 2 3.50 -0.63 14.04
C GLU A 2 3.64 -1.41 15.35
N ILE A 3 3.98 -2.69 15.24
CA ILE A 3 4.19 -3.58 16.37
C ILE A 3 5.68 -3.91 16.38
N ASP A 4 6.29 -3.84 17.55
CA ASP A 4 7.69 -4.23 17.75
C ASP A 4 7.86 -5.73 17.44
N ASN A 5 9.08 -6.13 17.08
CA ASN A 5 9.45 -7.52 16.87
C ASN A 5 9.42 -8.35 18.15
N ASN A 6 9.61 -7.72 19.33
CA ASN A 6 9.50 -8.40 20.61
C ASN A 6 8.17 -8.06 21.30
N VAL A 7 7.10 -8.73 20.87
CA VAL A 7 5.72 -8.39 21.28
C VAL A 7 5.16 -9.34 22.34
N GLU A 8 4.54 -8.78 23.38
CA GLU A 8 3.74 -9.53 24.34
C GLU A 8 2.24 -9.52 23.95
N ARG A 9 1.51 -10.55 24.38
CA ARG A 9 0.06 -10.67 24.09
C ARG A 9 -0.74 -9.43 24.51
N LYS A 10 -0.32 -8.77 25.59
CA LYS A 10 -0.99 -7.58 26.13
C LYS A 10 -0.88 -6.38 25.18
N ASP A 11 0.29 -6.18 24.57
CA ASP A 11 0.53 -5.08 23.63
C ASP A 11 -0.35 -5.24 22.38
N VAL A 12 -0.49 -6.48 21.89
CA VAL A 12 -1.40 -6.79 20.78
C VAL A 12 -2.85 -6.49 21.16
N GLU A 13 -3.29 -6.88 22.35
CA GLU A 13 -4.66 -6.62 22.80
C GLU A 13 -4.95 -5.12 22.89
N GLU A 14 -4.04 -4.35 23.49
CA GLU A 14 -4.21 -2.90 23.65
C GLU A 14 -4.30 -2.19 22.30
N LEU A 15 -3.43 -2.57 21.36
CA LEU A 15 -3.44 -2.07 20.00
C LEU A 15 -4.74 -2.40 19.25
N ILE A 16 -5.22 -3.65 19.34
CA ILE A 16 -6.50 -4.05 18.74
C ILE A 16 -7.64 -3.25 19.34
N ARG A 17 -7.66 -3.08 20.67
CA ARG A 17 -8.70 -2.31 21.36
C ARG A 17 -8.66 -0.85 20.92
N GLU A 18 -7.50 -0.23 20.87
CA GLU A 18 -7.34 1.15 20.42
C GLU A 18 -7.79 1.34 18.96
N MET A 19 -7.51 0.37 18.08
CA MET A 19 -7.96 0.39 16.70
C MET A 19 -9.49 0.20 16.56
N MET A 20 -10.08 -0.64 17.41
CA MET A 20 -11.50 -0.99 17.33
C MET A 20 -12.39 0.05 18.02
N THR A 21 -12.04 0.47 19.23
CA THR A 21 -12.86 1.31 20.11
C THR A 21 -12.36 2.74 20.23
N GLY A 22 -11.13 3.05 19.79
CA GLY A 22 -10.61 4.41 19.81
C GLY A 22 -11.26 5.29 18.75
N GLU A 23 -12.21 6.14 19.15
CA GLU A 23 -12.99 6.99 18.21
C GLU A 23 -12.13 7.93 17.35
N LYS A 24 -10.99 8.41 17.86
CA LYS A 24 -10.10 9.28 17.08
C LYS A 24 -9.08 8.47 16.29
N LYS A 25 -8.21 7.72 16.97
CA LYS A 25 -7.09 7.01 16.34
C LYS A 25 -7.55 5.90 15.38
N GLY A 26 -8.54 5.10 15.76
CA GLY A 26 -9.07 4.04 14.90
C GLY A 26 -9.71 4.57 13.63
N ASN A 27 -10.46 5.67 13.74
CA ASN A 27 -11.09 6.31 12.58
C ASN A 27 -10.08 6.99 11.65
N GLU A 28 -9.05 7.65 12.19
CA GLU A 28 -7.96 8.21 11.38
C GLU A 28 -7.21 7.13 10.59
N ILE A 29 -6.91 5.98 11.22
CA ILE A 29 -6.25 4.85 10.55
C ILE A 29 -7.14 4.29 9.44
N ARG A 30 -8.44 4.09 9.71
CA ARG A 30 -9.40 3.63 8.69
C ARG A 30 -9.49 4.59 7.51
N LYS A 31 -9.54 5.90 7.78
CA LYS A 31 -9.58 6.93 6.73
C LYS A 31 -8.34 6.87 5.83
N LYS A 32 -7.14 6.84 6.42
CA LYS A 32 -5.88 6.70 5.67
C LYS A 32 -5.84 5.41 4.85
N ALA A 33 -6.30 4.29 5.42
CA ALA A 33 -6.35 3.01 4.70
C ALA A 33 -7.27 3.07 3.48
N MET A 34 -8.41 3.79 3.56
CA MET A 34 -9.30 4.00 2.42
C MET A 34 -8.67 4.91 1.36
N GLU A 35 -8.02 6.00 1.77
CA GLU A 35 -7.29 6.89 0.85
C GLU A 35 -6.17 6.14 0.10
N TRP A 36 -5.42 5.29 0.80
CA TRP A 36 -4.42 4.41 0.20
C TRP A 36 -5.04 3.40 -0.77
N LYS A 37 -6.16 2.78 -0.39
CA LYS A 37 -6.89 1.86 -1.27
C LYS A 37 -7.32 2.54 -2.57
N GLU A 38 -7.92 3.72 -2.48
CA GLU A 38 -8.33 4.49 -3.66
C GLU A 38 -7.14 4.91 -4.52
N SER A 39 -6.05 5.33 -3.89
CA SER A 39 -4.82 5.70 -4.60
C SER A 39 -4.21 4.51 -5.33
N ALA A 40 -4.17 3.34 -4.70
CA ALA A 40 -3.70 2.11 -5.32
C ALA A 40 -4.57 1.73 -6.53
N ILE A 41 -5.90 1.73 -6.38
CA ILE A 41 -6.84 1.44 -7.47
C ILE A 41 -6.63 2.40 -8.65
N LYS A 42 -6.48 3.70 -8.39
CA LYS A 42 -6.22 4.70 -9.44
C LYS A 42 -4.87 4.47 -10.12
N ALA A 43 -3.83 4.14 -9.35
CA ALA A 43 -2.49 3.93 -9.88
C ALA A 43 -2.38 2.65 -10.72
N THR A 44 -3.15 1.60 -10.41
CA THR A 44 -3.10 0.29 -11.09
C THR A 44 -4.25 0.05 -12.07
N GLY A 45 -5.23 0.96 -12.16
CA GLY A 45 -6.34 0.89 -13.10
C GLY A 45 -5.94 1.17 -14.55
N PRO A 46 -6.90 1.16 -15.50
CA PRO A 46 -6.67 1.61 -16.88
C PRO A 46 -6.07 3.02 -16.90
N ASP A 47 -5.02 3.21 -17.70
CA ASP A 47 -4.22 4.45 -17.78
C ASP A 47 -3.58 4.90 -16.43
N GLY A 48 -3.59 4.03 -15.43
CA GLY A 48 -3.01 4.28 -14.13
C GLY A 48 -1.48 4.38 -14.20
N ALA A 49 -0.92 5.31 -13.44
CA ALA A 49 0.52 5.62 -13.50
C ALA A 49 1.43 4.39 -13.26
N SER A 50 1.04 3.47 -12.37
CA SER A 50 1.83 2.25 -12.13
C SER A 50 1.79 1.30 -13.32
N LEU A 51 0.63 1.16 -13.98
CA LEU A 51 0.48 0.35 -15.18
C LEU A 51 1.28 0.94 -16.35
N VAL A 52 1.11 2.25 -16.61
CA VAL A 52 1.85 2.97 -17.65
C VAL A 52 3.37 2.87 -17.45
N ASN A 53 3.84 3.02 -16.21
CA ASN A 53 5.26 2.90 -15.91
C ASN A 53 5.78 1.47 -16.10
N LEU A 54 4.97 0.46 -15.76
CA LEU A 54 5.33 -0.94 -15.98
C LEU A 54 5.43 -1.25 -17.48
N GLU A 55 4.47 -0.82 -18.29
CA GLU A 55 4.49 -0.98 -19.75
C GLU A 55 5.71 -0.29 -20.36
N LYS A 56 6.02 0.93 -19.91
CA LYS A 56 7.22 1.66 -20.33
C LYS A 56 8.49 0.88 -20.02
N MET A 57 8.63 0.36 -18.80
CA MET A 57 9.80 -0.46 -18.41
C MET A 57 9.92 -1.72 -19.28
N ILE A 58 8.81 -2.42 -19.56
CA ILE A 58 8.83 -3.60 -20.44
C ILE A 58 9.33 -3.22 -21.83
N ASN A 59 8.78 -2.16 -22.41
CA ASN A 59 9.10 -1.74 -23.78
C ASN A 59 10.53 -1.21 -23.90
N GLU A 60 10.95 -0.34 -22.98
CA GLU A 60 12.24 0.36 -23.08
C GLU A 60 13.41 -0.48 -22.56
N VAL A 61 13.21 -1.28 -21.51
CA VAL A 61 14.30 -2.03 -20.86
C VAL A 61 14.32 -3.49 -21.30
N LEU A 62 13.19 -4.20 -21.22
CA LEU A 62 13.18 -5.64 -21.46
C LEU A 62 13.13 -5.98 -22.96
N LEU A 63 12.38 -5.22 -23.75
CA LEU A 63 12.22 -5.43 -25.19
C LEU A 63 13.16 -4.54 -26.03
N GLY A 64 13.42 -3.30 -25.59
CA GLY A 64 14.34 -2.38 -26.26
C GLY A 64 15.78 -2.92 -26.38
N ASN A 65 16.21 -3.75 -25.42
CA ASN A 65 17.52 -4.42 -25.46
C ASN A 65 17.60 -5.59 -26.45
N LYS A 66 16.49 -6.07 -27.02
CA LYS A 66 16.51 -7.15 -28.03
C LYS A 66 16.84 -6.66 -29.45
N ALA A 67 16.77 -5.36 -29.71
CA ALA A 67 16.98 -4.78 -31.04
C ALA A 67 18.45 -4.37 -31.33
N VAL A 68 19.39 -4.63 -30.40
CA VAL A 68 20.80 -4.19 -30.50
C VAL A 68 21.78 -5.36 -30.74
N HIS A 69 21.29 -6.54 -31.10
CA HIS A 69 22.13 -7.67 -31.55
C HIS A 69 21.65 -8.27 -32.86
#